data_AF-A0AA35TPP6-F1
#
_entry.id   AF-A0AA35TPP6-F1
#
_cell.length_a   1.000
_cell.length_b   1.000
_cell.length_c   1.000
_cell.angle_alpha   90.00
_cell.angle_beta   90.00
_cell.angle_gamma   90.00
#
_symmetry.space_group_name_H-M   'P 1'
#
loop_
_entity.id
_entity.type
_entity.pdbx_description
1 polymer ?
#
loop_
_entity_poly.entity_id
_entity_poly.type
_entity_poly.pdbx_seq_one_letter_code
_entity_poly.pdbx_strand_id
1 'polypeptide(L)'
;MCSLAIRWTGARLNAGTRLGLPTRPGTRGVASCPCAGPGVLVNAAATGNGEPALGWLSWSDLEPHVTSTSPLLLGMENGTTYFAIDLTRDESAAATVEAQGDYRFEEARSAAENLLSGPEAAIMAQGRAQVNWHNRHGFCSVCGHATEMRRGGQKRECTSCKAEHFPRTDPVIIMLVHDGERCLLGQSRGRLQAMNRYSALAGFMDQAEAIEEAVAREVMEEAGIRWFDRSEVLLALEEKSEKLRLPGPIAIAHHLIKAWAYGEVI
;
A
#
# COMPACT_ATOMS: atom_id res chain seq x y z
N MET A 1 -25.19 24.26 -11.41
CA MET A 1 -24.10 25.12 -10.90
C MET A 1 -23.51 24.47 -9.66
N CYS A 2 -22.39 23.75 -9.82
CA CYS A 2 -21.31 23.61 -8.84
C CYS A 2 -20.26 22.67 -9.45
N SER A 3 -19.47 23.23 -10.36
CA SER A 3 -18.28 22.61 -10.90
C SER A 3 -17.11 23.15 -10.08
N LEU A 4 -16.68 22.47 -9.03
CA LEU A 4 -15.43 22.80 -8.33
C LEU A 4 -14.31 21.92 -8.88
N ALA A 5 -13.90 22.23 -10.10
CA ALA A 5 -12.62 21.77 -10.62
C ALA A 5 -11.51 22.35 -9.74
N ILE A 6 -10.79 21.49 -9.02
CA ILE A 6 -9.62 21.89 -8.25
C ILE A 6 -8.60 22.46 -9.24
N ARG A 7 -8.44 23.78 -9.17
CA ARG A 7 -7.61 24.60 -10.04
C ARG A 7 -6.15 24.25 -9.76
N TRP A 8 -5.53 23.48 -10.65
CA TRP A 8 -4.08 23.30 -10.71
C TRP A 8 -3.44 24.65 -11.05
N THR A 9 -3.14 25.48 -10.03
CA THR A 9 -2.37 26.70 -10.23
C THR A 9 -0.93 26.29 -10.48
N GLY A 10 -0.59 26.20 -11.77
CA GLY A 10 0.70 25.75 -12.27
C GLY A 10 1.87 26.56 -11.72
N ALA A 11 2.47 26.10 -10.64
CA ALA A 11 3.91 26.23 -10.47
C ALA A 11 4.53 25.19 -11.42
N ARG A 12 4.98 25.64 -12.59
CA ARG A 12 5.83 24.84 -13.47
C ARG A 12 7.04 24.39 -12.64
N LEU A 13 7.05 23.11 -12.22
CA LEU A 13 8.28 22.46 -11.81
C LEU A 13 9.11 22.32 -13.08
N ASN A 14 9.94 23.32 -13.37
CA ASN A 14 10.87 23.27 -14.48
C ASN A 14 11.76 22.02 -14.32
N ALA A 15 12.14 21.41 -15.45
CA ALA A 15 12.97 20.19 -15.48
C ALA A 15 14.32 20.32 -14.75
N GLY A 16 14.73 21.55 -14.38
CA GLY A 16 15.93 21.84 -13.59
C GLY A 16 15.69 22.16 -12.11
N THR A 17 14.45 22.17 -11.61
CA THR A 17 14.20 22.36 -10.18
C THR A 17 14.60 21.09 -9.45
N ARG A 18 15.83 21.06 -8.91
CA ARG A 18 16.13 20.15 -7.80
C ARG A 18 15.08 20.50 -6.74
N LEU A 19 14.19 19.56 -6.43
CA LEU A 19 13.48 19.60 -5.16
C LEU A 19 14.59 19.70 -4.12
N GLY A 20 14.80 20.91 -3.60
CA GLY A 20 15.76 21.13 -2.54
C GLY A 20 15.45 20.12 -1.45
N LEU A 21 16.49 19.64 -0.77
CA LEU A 21 16.31 18.96 0.50
C LEU A 21 15.32 19.74 1.37
N PRO A 22 14.57 19.10 2.28
CA PRO A 22 13.45 19.71 2.97
C PRO A 22 13.89 20.76 4.00
N THR A 23 14.36 21.92 3.53
CA THR A 23 14.89 23.00 4.36
C THR A 23 13.82 24.04 4.73
N ARG A 24 12.52 23.72 4.58
CA ARG A 24 11.41 24.62 4.93
C ARG A 24 10.68 24.11 6.18
N PRO A 25 10.35 25.00 7.14
CA PRO A 25 9.50 24.65 8.27
C PRO A 25 8.14 24.15 7.76
N GLY A 26 7.67 23.01 8.29
CA GLY A 26 6.43 22.35 7.83
C GLY A 26 6.64 21.12 6.94
N THR A 27 7.74 20.38 7.10
CA THR A 27 7.95 19.09 6.40
C THR A 27 7.76 17.92 7.38
N ARG A 28 6.96 16.91 6.99
CA ARG A 28 6.81 15.64 7.72
C ARG A 28 7.25 14.45 6.85
N GLY A 29 7.94 13.48 7.44
CA GLY A 29 8.39 12.24 6.81
C GLY A 29 7.78 11.01 7.48
N VAL A 30 7.43 10.00 6.69
CA VAL A 30 7.16 8.63 7.15
C VAL A 30 8.37 7.78 6.84
N ALA A 31 8.93 7.15 7.86
CA ALA A 31 9.99 6.19 7.70
C ALA A 31 9.43 4.78 7.39
N SER A 32 10.05 4.06 6.47
CA SER A 32 9.84 2.62 6.26
C SER A 32 11.13 1.87 6.54
N CYS A 33 11.10 0.85 7.41
CA CYS A 33 12.26 0.00 7.73
C CYS A 33 11.88 -1.49 7.66
N PRO A 34 12.58 -2.34 6.88
CA PRO A 34 12.29 -3.76 6.72
C PRO A 34 13.07 -4.72 7.62
N CYS A 35 13.70 -4.29 8.72
CA CYS A 35 14.60 -5.15 9.49
C CYS A 35 13.92 -6.40 10.14
N ALA A 36 12.60 -6.60 9.98
CA ALA A 36 11.89 -7.85 10.26
C ALA A 36 10.89 -8.28 9.17
N GLY A 37 11.07 -7.84 7.92
CA GLY A 37 10.04 -7.84 6.87
C GLY A 37 9.51 -6.42 6.66
N PRO A 38 8.64 -6.17 5.66
CA PRO A 38 8.33 -4.83 5.14
C PRO A 38 7.62 -3.92 6.15
N GLY A 39 8.40 -3.22 6.98
CA GLY A 39 7.90 -2.42 8.09
C GLY A 39 7.55 -0.97 7.71
N VAL A 40 6.51 -0.43 8.33
CA VAL A 40 6.12 0.98 8.34
C VAL A 40 6.24 1.52 9.76
N LEU A 41 6.70 2.76 9.90
CA LEU A 41 6.69 3.42 11.20
C LEU A 41 5.25 3.69 11.64
N VAL A 42 4.85 3.14 12.78
CA VAL A 42 3.61 3.49 13.46
C VAL A 42 3.94 4.17 14.78
N ASN A 43 3.04 5.04 15.23
CA ASN A 43 3.08 5.51 16.60
C ASN A 43 2.36 4.47 17.50
N ALA A 44 3.15 3.75 18.30
CA ALA A 44 2.77 2.68 19.22
C ALA A 44 2.09 3.18 20.50
N ALA A 45 2.17 4.47 20.81
CA ALA A 45 1.39 5.08 21.86
C ALA A 45 1.09 6.55 21.54
N ALA A 46 -0.19 6.87 21.43
CA ALA A 46 -0.62 7.89 22.36
C ALA A 46 -0.43 7.31 23.77
N THR A 47 0.67 7.60 24.45
CA THR A 47 0.73 7.41 25.91
C THR A 47 -0.38 8.28 26.50
N GLY A 48 -1.56 7.67 26.69
CA GLY A 48 -2.82 8.33 27.02
C GLY A 48 -3.87 8.20 25.91
N ASN A 49 -4.68 7.14 25.95
CA ASN A 49 -5.99 6.98 25.29
C ASN A 49 -6.12 7.23 23.77
N GLY A 50 -5.05 7.42 22.99
CA GLY A 50 -5.16 7.58 21.54
C GLY A 50 -4.97 6.27 20.78
N GLU A 51 -5.69 6.15 19.68
CA GLU A 51 -5.60 5.01 18.76
C GLU A 51 -4.25 5.00 18.02
N PRO A 52 -3.70 3.82 17.69
CA PRO A 52 -2.52 3.71 16.83
C PRO A 52 -2.70 4.46 15.52
N ALA A 53 -1.63 5.06 15.01
CA ALA A 53 -1.66 5.88 13.80
C ALA A 53 -0.35 5.78 13.02
N LEU A 54 -0.36 6.26 11.78
CA LEU A 54 0.84 6.33 10.96
C LEU A 54 1.88 7.27 11.61
N GLY A 55 3.13 6.82 11.74
CA GLY A 55 4.20 7.56 12.39
C GLY A 55 4.73 8.69 11.49
N TRP A 56 4.55 9.93 11.93
CA TRP A 56 5.03 11.13 11.23
C TRP A 56 6.14 11.82 12.02
N LEU A 57 7.31 11.94 11.42
CA LEU A 57 8.46 12.63 12.00
C LEU A 57 8.70 13.95 11.30
N SER A 58 9.23 14.95 12.01
CA SER A 58 9.70 16.16 11.34
C SER A 58 11.00 15.88 10.58
N TRP A 59 11.29 16.67 9.54
CA TRP A 59 12.59 16.52 8.85
C TRP A 59 13.77 16.75 9.80
N SER A 60 13.67 17.68 10.76
CA SER A 60 14.73 17.94 11.73
C SER A 60 15.04 16.75 12.65
N ASP A 61 14.05 15.90 12.93
CA ASP A 61 14.25 14.68 13.74
C ASP A 61 14.91 13.58 12.91
N LEU A 62 14.71 13.58 11.59
CA LEU A 62 15.18 12.55 10.66
C LEU A 62 16.54 12.88 10.02
N GLU A 63 16.77 14.13 9.61
CA GLU A 63 17.95 14.58 8.88
C GLU A 63 19.28 14.17 9.51
N PRO A 64 19.47 14.22 10.85
CA PRO A 64 20.73 13.80 11.48
C PRO A 64 21.03 12.31 11.30
N HIS A 65 20.01 11.51 10.98
CA HIS A 65 20.08 10.06 10.91
C HIS A 65 19.99 9.53 9.49
N VAL A 66 19.47 10.29 8.52
CA VAL A 66 19.35 9.84 7.12
C VAL A 66 20.64 10.14 6.35
N THR A 67 21.47 9.12 6.17
CA THR A 67 22.81 9.29 5.58
C THR A 67 22.87 9.06 4.06
N SER A 68 21.96 8.24 3.51
CA SER A 68 22.09 7.75 2.12
C SER A 68 20.80 7.64 1.31
N THR A 69 19.65 7.97 1.90
CA THR A 69 18.34 7.80 1.24
C THR A 69 17.78 9.13 0.74
N SER A 70 17.37 9.16 -0.53
CA SER A 70 16.63 10.31 -1.10
C SER A 70 15.14 10.23 -0.71
N PRO A 71 14.56 11.28 -0.11
CA PRO A 71 13.14 11.32 0.22
C PRO A 71 12.24 11.20 -1.03
N LEU A 72 11.15 10.44 -0.90
CA LEU A 72 10.11 10.27 -1.92
C LEU A 72 8.93 11.16 -1.60
N LEU A 73 8.51 12.02 -2.53
CA LEU A 73 7.36 12.90 -2.33
C LEU A 73 6.06 12.09 -2.36
N LEU A 74 5.29 12.15 -1.26
CA LEU A 74 3.95 11.57 -1.18
C LEU A 74 2.89 12.57 -1.64
N GLY A 75 3.03 13.83 -1.23
CA GLY A 75 2.08 14.88 -1.56
C GLY A 75 2.21 16.10 -0.66
N MET A 76 1.22 16.98 -0.77
CA MET A 76 1.10 18.18 0.05
C MET A 76 -0.33 18.29 0.58
N GLU A 77 -0.48 18.64 1.85
CA GLU A 77 -1.78 18.87 2.50
C GLU A 77 -1.64 20.05 3.46
N ASN A 78 -2.57 21.01 3.40
CA ASN A 78 -2.61 22.19 4.29
C ASN A 78 -1.26 22.93 4.40
N GLY A 79 -0.53 23.05 3.28
CA GLY A 79 0.78 23.70 3.22
C GLY A 79 1.95 22.87 3.76
N THR A 80 1.69 21.67 4.29
CA THR A 80 2.71 20.70 4.74
C THR A 80 3.08 19.80 3.58
N THR A 81 4.38 19.52 3.41
CA THR A 81 4.86 18.55 2.41
C THR A 81 5.22 17.23 3.10
N TYR A 82 4.79 16.13 2.50
CA TYR A 82 4.94 14.80 3.06
C TYR A 82 5.86 13.93 2.21
N PHE A 83 6.79 13.24 2.88
CA PHE A 83 7.76 12.35 2.24
C PHE A 83 7.71 10.94 2.81
N ALA A 84 8.04 9.94 2.01
CA ALA A 84 8.43 8.61 2.46
C ALA A 84 9.97 8.50 2.43
N ILE A 85 10.54 7.91 3.47
CA ILE A 85 11.98 7.70 3.61
C ILE A 85 12.24 6.24 3.89
N ASP A 86 13.11 5.65 3.10
CA ASP A 86 13.57 4.29 3.31
C ASP A 86 14.74 4.24 4.30
N LEU A 87 14.51 3.68 5.48
CA LEU A 87 15.52 3.41 6.51
C LEU A 87 15.99 1.95 6.49
N THR A 88 15.62 1.14 5.48
CA THR A 88 16.01 -0.28 5.39
C THR A 88 17.49 -0.52 5.62
N ARG A 89 18.32 0.37 5.09
CA ARG A 89 19.78 0.21 5.05
C ARG A 89 20.47 1.02 6.14
N ASP A 90 19.69 1.65 7.02
CA ASP A 90 20.17 2.55 8.08
C ASP A 90 19.58 2.09 9.43
N GLU A 91 20.07 0.93 9.91
CA GLU A 91 19.61 0.33 11.16
C GLU A 91 19.79 1.26 12.36
N SER A 92 20.86 2.06 12.37
CA SER A 92 21.11 3.06 13.40
C SER A 92 20.05 4.15 13.39
N ALA A 93 19.66 4.64 12.21
CA ALA A 93 18.57 5.60 12.08
C ALA A 93 17.24 5.01 12.52
N ALA A 94 16.93 3.78 12.09
CA ALA A 94 15.72 3.09 12.49
C ALA A 94 15.61 2.94 14.02
N ALA A 95 16.68 2.47 14.66
CA ALA A 95 16.72 2.31 16.13
C ALA A 95 16.63 3.66 16.86
N THR A 96 17.23 4.70 16.30
CA THR A 96 17.15 6.06 16.89
C THR A 96 15.73 6.61 16.80
N VAL A 97 15.05 6.42 15.68
CA VAL A 97 13.65 6.81 15.49
C VAL A 97 12.73 6.09 16.49
N GLU A 98 12.91 4.78 16.70
CA GLU A 98 12.15 4.02 17.71
C GLU A 98 12.46 4.48 19.13
N ALA A 99 13.67 4.96 19.40
CA ALA A 99 14.06 5.48 20.71
C ALA A 99 13.60 6.93 20.99
N GLN A 100 13.23 7.69 19.94
CA GLN A 100 12.88 9.12 20.05
C GLN A 100 11.42 9.39 20.46
N GLY A 101 10.61 8.36 20.68
CA GLY A 101 9.25 8.48 21.16
C GLY A 101 8.57 7.13 21.21
N ASP A 102 7.24 7.13 21.22
CA ASP A 102 6.47 5.88 21.17
C ASP A 102 6.32 5.38 19.73
N TYR A 103 7.41 5.24 18.99
CA TYR A 103 7.37 4.71 17.62
C TYR A 103 7.83 3.26 17.58
N ARG A 104 7.25 2.49 16.67
CA ARG A 104 7.77 1.16 16.32
C ARG A 104 7.56 0.86 14.85
N PHE A 105 8.40 0.01 14.29
CA PHE A 105 8.15 -0.54 12.95
C PHE A 105 7.18 -1.72 13.02
N GLU A 106 6.13 -1.67 12.19
CA GLU A 106 5.12 -2.71 12.05
C GLU A 106 5.07 -3.24 10.63
N GLU A 107 4.82 -4.55 10.46
CA GLU A 107 4.64 -5.11 9.12
C GLU A 107 3.44 -4.44 8.44
N ALA A 108 3.65 -3.91 7.23
CA ALA A 108 2.72 -3.02 6.55
C ALA A 108 1.30 -3.60 6.38
N ARG A 109 1.16 -4.90 6.08
CA ARG A 109 -0.16 -5.53 5.96
C ARG A 109 -0.83 -5.63 7.34
N SER A 110 -0.11 -6.09 8.35
CA SER A 110 -0.60 -6.12 9.73
C SER A 110 -1.03 -4.74 10.23
N ALA A 111 -0.23 -3.70 9.93
CA ALA A 111 -0.55 -2.32 10.28
C ALA A 111 -1.83 -1.82 9.59
N ALA A 112 -1.98 -2.08 8.28
CA ALA A 112 -3.21 -1.74 7.55
C ALA A 112 -4.45 -2.46 8.09
N GLU A 113 -4.31 -3.71 8.52
CA GLU A 113 -5.42 -4.52 9.02
C GLU A 113 -5.85 -4.15 10.44
N ASN A 114 -4.91 -3.76 11.32
CA ASN A 114 -5.17 -3.71 12.75
C ASN A 114 -4.91 -2.34 13.41
N LEU A 115 -4.19 -1.44 12.75
CA LEU A 115 -3.67 -0.22 13.39
C LEU A 115 -4.04 1.06 12.64
N LEU A 116 -4.11 1.03 11.32
CA LEU A 116 -4.26 2.24 10.50
C LEU A 116 -5.69 2.43 10.00
N SER A 117 -6.12 3.68 9.90
CA SER A 117 -7.33 4.03 9.16
C SER A 117 -7.16 3.80 7.65
N GLY A 118 -8.26 3.70 6.91
CA GLY A 118 -8.24 3.55 5.44
C GLY A 118 -7.38 4.60 4.71
N PRO A 119 -7.54 5.91 5.02
CA PRO A 119 -6.69 6.96 4.45
C PRO A 119 -5.19 6.80 4.77
N GLU A 120 -4.85 6.44 6.01
CA GLU A 120 -3.45 6.22 6.41
C GLU A 120 -2.85 4.99 5.73
N ALA A 121 -3.63 3.91 5.62
CA ALA A 121 -3.23 2.71 4.89
C ALA A 121 -2.96 3.02 3.41
N ALA A 122 -3.74 3.92 2.80
CA ALA A 122 -3.51 4.37 1.42
C ALA A 122 -2.20 5.16 1.26
N ILE A 123 -1.91 6.08 2.18
CA ILE A 123 -0.64 6.84 2.21
C ILE A 123 0.55 5.89 2.38
N MET A 124 0.46 4.97 3.33
CA MET A 124 1.47 3.95 3.59
C MET A 124 1.69 3.06 2.36
N ALA A 125 0.61 2.62 1.70
CA ALA A 125 0.69 1.80 0.48
C ALA A 125 1.39 2.55 -0.66
N GLN A 126 1.07 3.84 -0.87
CA GLN A 126 1.73 4.68 -1.87
C GLN A 126 3.24 4.80 -1.61
N GLY A 127 3.63 5.11 -0.38
CA GLY A 127 5.04 5.24 0.00
C GLY A 127 5.80 3.94 -0.20
N ARG A 128 5.24 2.83 0.28
CA ARG A 128 5.85 1.51 0.19
C ARG A 128 5.98 1.03 -1.26
N ALA A 129 4.98 1.26 -2.10
CA ALA A 129 5.06 0.90 -3.52
C ALA A 129 6.21 1.63 -4.22
N GLN A 130 6.38 2.92 -3.96
CA GLN A 130 7.48 3.72 -4.52
C GLN A 130 8.84 3.27 -3.99
N VAL A 131 9.00 3.12 -2.66
CA VAL A 131 10.25 2.62 -2.04
C VAL A 131 10.66 1.28 -2.65
N ASN A 132 9.72 0.34 -2.71
CA ASN A 132 9.97 -0.99 -3.24
C ASN A 132 10.42 -0.94 -4.70
N TRP A 133 9.73 -0.15 -5.53
CA TRP A 133 10.11 0.03 -6.92
C TRP A 133 11.54 0.59 -7.06
N HIS A 134 11.90 1.62 -6.31
CA HIS A 134 13.24 2.21 -6.36
C HIS A 134 14.34 1.23 -5.93
N ASN A 135 14.08 0.40 -4.92
CA ASN A 135 15.03 -0.59 -4.42
C ASN A 135 15.30 -1.71 -5.44
N ARG A 136 14.33 -2.02 -6.30
CA ARG A 136 14.46 -3.07 -7.33
C ARG A 136 14.87 -2.54 -8.71
N HIS A 137 14.71 -1.25 -8.98
CA HIS A 137 14.93 -0.64 -10.31
C HIS A 137 16.10 0.34 -10.32
N GLY A 138 17.24 -0.02 -9.70
CA GLY A 138 18.43 0.83 -9.64
C GLY A 138 19.16 1.06 -10.98
N PHE A 139 18.98 0.16 -11.95
CA PHE A 139 19.70 0.15 -13.22
C PHE A 139 18.74 0.23 -14.42
N CYS A 140 19.24 0.78 -15.52
CA CYS A 140 18.47 1.00 -16.74
C CYS A 140 18.20 -0.31 -17.46
N SER A 141 16.93 -0.61 -17.73
CA SER A 141 16.55 -1.81 -18.49
C SER A 141 16.93 -1.75 -19.98
N VAL A 142 17.35 -0.59 -20.49
CA VAL A 142 17.80 -0.41 -21.89
C VAL A 142 19.30 -0.66 -22.03
N CYS A 143 20.14 -0.16 -21.12
CA CYS A 143 21.60 -0.19 -21.28
C CYS A 143 22.40 -0.63 -20.04
N GLY A 144 21.74 -1.06 -18.96
CA GLY A 144 22.38 -1.57 -17.75
C GLY A 144 23.06 -0.54 -16.84
N HIS A 145 23.18 0.73 -17.24
CA HIS A 145 23.79 1.77 -16.42
C HIS A 145 22.91 2.18 -15.24
N ALA A 146 23.52 2.71 -14.17
CA ALA A 146 22.80 3.27 -13.04
C ALA A 146 21.80 4.35 -13.48
N THR A 147 20.67 4.40 -12.78
CA THR A 147 19.62 5.41 -12.96
C THR A 147 19.54 6.26 -11.71
N GLU A 148 19.05 7.49 -11.86
CA GLU A 148 18.84 8.39 -10.74
C GLU A 148 17.36 8.75 -10.59
N MET A 149 16.95 9.02 -9.36
CA MET A 149 15.60 9.52 -9.07
C MET A 149 15.40 10.91 -9.66
N ARG A 150 14.20 11.16 -10.19
CA ARG A 150 13.76 12.46 -10.70
C ARG A 150 12.31 12.71 -10.29
N ARG A 151 11.85 13.96 -10.41
CA ARG A 151 10.47 14.38 -10.12
C ARG A 151 9.98 13.93 -8.72
N GLY A 152 10.84 14.07 -7.70
CA GLY A 152 10.50 13.71 -6.33
C GLY A 152 10.31 12.21 -6.10
N GLY A 153 10.88 11.35 -6.94
CA GLY A 153 10.73 9.90 -6.88
C GLY A 153 9.74 9.32 -7.89
N GLN A 154 8.95 10.15 -8.57
CA GLN A 154 7.92 9.63 -9.49
C GLN A 154 8.47 9.03 -10.80
N LYS A 155 9.78 9.17 -11.06
CA LYS A 155 10.47 8.46 -12.15
C LYS A 155 11.93 8.23 -11.82
N ARG A 156 12.57 7.36 -12.60
CA ARG A 156 14.02 7.20 -12.67
C ARG A 156 14.48 7.53 -14.07
N GLU A 157 15.67 8.09 -14.19
CA GLU A 157 16.26 8.49 -15.47
C GLU A 157 17.68 7.92 -15.57
N CYS A 158 17.99 7.27 -16.69
CA CYS A 158 19.33 6.73 -16.92
C CYS A 158 20.34 7.86 -17.11
N THR A 159 21.45 7.79 -16.37
CA THR A 159 22.51 8.81 -16.47
C THR A 159 23.23 8.79 -17.81
N SER A 160 23.28 7.63 -18.47
CA SER A 160 23.93 7.41 -19.77
C SER A 160 23.00 7.69 -20.96
N CYS A 161 22.00 6.84 -21.19
CA CYS A 161 21.17 6.91 -22.40
C CYS A 161 19.92 7.80 -22.28
N LYS A 162 19.69 8.40 -21.11
CA LYS A 162 18.54 9.27 -20.80
C LYS A 162 17.16 8.60 -20.89
N ALA A 163 17.11 7.26 -20.99
CA ALA A 163 15.86 6.51 -20.89
C ALA A 163 15.17 6.79 -19.55
N GLU A 164 13.85 6.99 -19.61
CA GLU A 164 13.01 7.17 -18.43
C GLU A 164 12.34 5.85 -18.03
N HIS A 165 12.23 5.63 -16.73
CA HIS A 165 11.55 4.49 -16.15
C HIS A 165 10.51 4.99 -15.14
N PHE A 166 9.30 4.44 -15.21
CA PHE A 166 8.19 4.78 -14.34
C PHE A 166 7.87 3.62 -13.38
N PRO A 167 7.27 3.89 -12.21
CA PRO A 167 6.81 2.85 -11.30
C PRO A 167 5.94 1.81 -11.99
N ARG A 168 6.19 0.54 -11.68
CA ARG A 168 5.38 -0.58 -12.17
C ARG A 168 4.09 -0.67 -11.37
N THR A 169 2.97 -0.83 -12.06
CA THR A 169 1.66 -1.17 -11.48
C THR A 169 1.21 -2.46 -12.14
N ASP A 170 0.95 -3.48 -11.32
CA ASP A 170 0.44 -4.77 -11.77
C ASP A 170 -1.07 -4.82 -11.52
N PRO A 171 -1.92 -4.73 -12.55
CA PRO A 171 -3.37 -4.78 -12.39
C PRO A 171 -3.82 -6.17 -11.92
N VAL A 172 -4.70 -6.19 -10.92
CA VAL A 172 -5.26 -7.40 -10.32
C VAL A 172 -6.77 -7.28 -10.32
N ILE A 173 -7.45 -8.30 -10.84
CA ILE A 173 -8.90 -8.46 -10.68
C ILE A 173 -9.20 -9.20 -9.39
N ILE A 174 -10.30 -8.83 -8.75
CA ILE A 174 -10.86 -9.55 -7.61
C ILE A 174 -12.37 -9.63 -7.81
N MET A 175 -12.93 -10.83 -7.65
CA MET A 175 -14.35 -11.06 -7.93
C MET A 175 -14.99 -12.03 -6.95
N LEU A 176 -16.27 -11.79 -6.70
CA LEU A 176 -17.15 -12.72 -6.01
C LEU A 176 -18.11 -13.33 -7.02
N VAL A 177 -17.98 -14.64 -7.26
CA VAL A 177 -18.93 -15.38 -8.09
C VAL A 177 -20.09 -15.84 -7.21
N HIS A 178 -21.33 -15.64 -7.66
CA HIS A 178 -22.51 -16.05 -6.90
C HIS A 178 -23.61 -16.61 -7.81
N ASP A 179 -24.48 -17.43 -7.20
CA ASP A 179 -25.65 -18.03 -7.82
C ASP A 179 -26.79 -18.04 -6.79
N GLY A 180 -27.69 -17.06 -6.87
CA GLY A 180 -28.77 -16.86 -5.89
C GLY A 180 -28.27 -16.72 -4.45
N GLU A 181 -28.56 -17.72 -3.62
CA GLU A 181 -28.27 -17.76 -2.18
C GLU A 181 -26.92 -18.38 -1.84
N ARG A 182 -26.06 -18.66 -2.83
CA ARG A 182 -24.71 -19.20 -2.60
C ARG A 182 -23.64 -18.39 -3.34
N CYS A 183 -22.45 -18.33 -2.75
CA CYS A 183 -21.28 -17.72 -3.39
C CYS A 183 -20.09 -18.66 -3.37
N LEU A 184 -19.16 -18.40 -4.28
CA LEU A 184 -17.94 -19.15 -4.46
C LEU A 184 -16.79 -18.44 -3.75
N LEU A 185 -16.07 -19.17 -2.90
CA LEU A 185 -14.88 -18.65 -2.23
C LEU A 185 -13.70 -19.60 -2.41
N GLY A 186 -12.52 -19.00 -2.61
CA GLY A 186 -11.24 -19.69 -2.74
C GLY A 186 -10.48 -19.70 -1.42
N GLN A 187 -9.59 -20.69 -1.27
CA GLN A 187 -8.67 -20.77 -0.14
C GLN A 187 -7.23 -20.82 -0.65
N SER A 188 -6.42 -19.87 -0.21
CA SER A 188 -5.00 -19.84 -0.56
C SER A 188 -4.25 -21.03 0.05
N ARG A 189 -3.40 -21.67 -0.76
CA ARG A 189 -2.53 -22.76 -0.31
C ARG A 189 -1.48 -22.23 0.69
N GLY A 190 -1.20 -22.99 1.76
CA GLY A 190 -0.18 -22.66 2.76
C GLY A 190 -0.74 -22.40 4.16
N ARG A 191 -0.05 -21.57 4.97
CA ARG A 191 -0.38 -21.33 6.40
C ARG A 191 -1.84 -20.89 6.65
N LEU A 192 -2.46 -20.21 5.68
CA LEU A 192 -3.85 -19.76 5.76
C LEU A 192 -4.88 -20.91 5.64
N GLN A 193 -4.48 -22.05 5.06
CA GLN A 193 -5.33 -23.23 4.92
C GLN A 193 -5.73 -23.80 6.29
N ALA A 194 -4.79 -23.80 7.24
CA ALA A 194 -5.02 -24.29 8.61
C ALA A 194 -5.98 -23.43 9.44
N MET A 195 -6.33 -22.22 8.96
CA MET A 195 -7.21 -21.29 9.67
C MET A 195 -8.62 -21.22 9.08
N ASN A 196 -8.98 -22.11 8.15
CA ASN A 196 -10.27 -22.09 7.43
C ASN A 196 -10.61 -20.69 6.87
N ARG A 197 -9.58 -19.95 6.42
CA ARG A 197 -9.76 -18.64 5.82
C ARG A 197 -10.06 -18.80 4.33
N TYR A 198 -11.18 -18.23 3.89
CA TYR A 198 -11.60 -18.20 2.49
C TYR A 198 -11.77 -16.74 2.06
N SER A 199 -11.63 -16.46 0.76
CA SER A 199 -11.72 -15.13 0.18
C SER A 199 -12.38 -15.18 -1.21
N ALA A 200 -12.83 -14.02 -1.69
CA ALA A 200 -13.10 -13.80 -3.10
C ALA A 200 -11.86 -14.20 -3.94
N LEU A 201 -12.12 -14.63 -5.19
CA LEU A 201 -11.07 -15.02 -6.13
C LEU A 201 -10.35 -13.78 -6.64
N ALA A 202 -9.06 -13.89 -6.93
CA ALA A 202 -8.28 -12.78 -7.45
C ALA A 202 -7.12 -13.28 -8.30
N GLY A 203 -6.83 -12.55 -9.37
CA GLY A 203 -5.81 -12.90 -10.36
C GLY A 203 -5.16 -11.68 -10.99
N PHE A 204 -3.94 -11.84 -11.50
CA PHE A 204 -3.33 -10.80 -12.33
C PHE A 204 -4.04 -10.72 -13.69
N MET A 205 -4.16 -9.51 -14.22
CA MET A 205 -4.58 -9.33 -15.61
C MET A 205 -3.38 -9.53 -16.55
N ASP A 206 -3.60 -10.20 -17.67
CA ASP A 206 -2.63 -10.29 -18.75
C ASP A 206 -2.56 -9.00 -19.58
N GLN A 207 -1.49 -8.87 -20.36
CA GLN A 207 -1.30 -7.71 -21.22
C GLN A 207 -2.41 -7.63 -22.27
N ALA A 208 -3.05 -6.46 -22.35
CA ALA A 208 -4.16 -6.20 -23.27
C ALA A 208 -5.40 -7.08 -23.05
N GLU A 209 -5.54 -7.71 -21.88
CA GLU A 209 -6.73 -8.44 -21.47
C GLU A 209 -7.80 -7.48 -20.92
N ALA A 210 -9.07 -7.68 -21.29
CA ALA A 210 -10.18 -6.94 -20.66
C ALA A 210 -10.41 -7.42 -19.22
N ILE A 211 -10.99 -6.57 -18.37
CA ILE A 211 -11.27 -6.92 -16.96
C ILE A 211 -12.18 -8.15 -16.89
N GLU A 212 -13.21 -8.20 -17.75
CA GLU A 212 -14.18 -9.28 -17.81
C GLU A 212 -13.57 -10.60 -18.32
N GLU A 213 -12.61 -10.51 -19.25
CA GLU A 213 -11.88 -11.67 -19.77
C GLU A 213 -10.96 -12.26 -18.70
N ALA A 214 -10.23 -11.41 -17.97
CA ALA A 214 -9.40 -11.81 -16.83
C ALA A 214 -10.23 -12.49 -15.74
N VAL A 215 -11.42 -11.95 -15.44
CA VAL A 215 -12.38 -12.57 -14.53
C VAL A 215 -12.78 -13.96 -15.03
N ALA A 216 -13.19 -14.10 -16.30
CA ALA A 216 -13.61 -15.39 -16.85
C ALA A 216 -12.48 -16.43 -16.85
N ARG A 217 -11.25 -16.02 -17.19
CA ARG A 217 -10.05 -16.86 -17.19
C ARG A 217 -9.72 -17.36 -15.79
N GLU A 218 -9.60 -16.45 -14.81
CA GLU A 218 -9.17 -16.83 -13.47
C GLU A 218 -10.20 -17.75 -12.77
N VAL A 219 -11.51 -17.53 -12.99
CA VAL A 219 -12.56 -18.44 -12.49
C VAL A 219 -12.40 -19.85 -13.04
N MET A 220 -12.05 -19.97 -14.34
CA MET A 220 -11.87 -21.27 -14.98
C MET A 220 -10.60 -21.99 -14.50
N GLU A 221 -9.52 -21.25 -14.26
CA GLU A 221 -8.23 -21.80 -13.84
C GLU A 221 -8.25 -22.30 -12.39
N GLU A 222 -8.96 -21.63 -11.48
CA GLU A 222 -9.01 -21.97 -10.06
C GLU A 222 -10.01 -23.11 -9.73
N ALA A 223 -10.10 -24.16 -10.55
CA ALA A 223 -11.10 -25.25 -10.49
C ALA A 223 -11.22 -26.04 -9.14
N GLY A 224 -10.49 -25.67 -8.08
CA GLY A 224 -10.57 -26.21 -6.71
C GLY A 224 -11.41 -25.38 -5.73
N ILE A 225 -12.47 -24.74 -6.22
CA ILE A 225 -13.33 -23.75 -5.55
C ILE A 225 -14.51 -24.37 -4.78
N ARG A 226 -14.95 -23.72 -3.69
CA ARG A 226 -16.04 -24.21 -2.81
C ARG A 226 -17.20 -23.22 -2.73
N TRP A 227 -18.41 -23.75 -2.79
CA TRP A 227 -19.66 -23.00 -2.58
C TRP A 227 -20.01 -22.88 -1.10
N PHE A 228 -20.51 -21.72 -0.70
CA PHE A 228 -21.01 -21.41 0.64
C PHE A 228 -22.40 -20.77 0.54
N ASP A 229 -23.31 -21.19 1.42
CA ASP A 229 -24.65 -20.61 1.49
C ASP A 229 -24.60 -19.22 2.16
N ARG A 230 -25.50 -18.32 1.78
CA ARG A 230 -25.59 -16.95 2.32
C ARG A 230 -25.70 -16.96 3.84
N SER A 231 -26.44 -17.90 4.42
CA SER A 231 -26.53 -18.06 5.87
C SER A 231 -25.19 -18.40 6.53
N GLU A 232 -24.35 -19.21 5.89
CA GLU A 232 -23.01 -19.52 6.41
C GLU A 232 -22.09 -18.29 6.34
N VAL A 233 -22.19 -17.52 5.25
CA VAL A 233 -21.44 -16.28 5.05
C VAL A 233 -21.85 -15.21 6.05
N LEU A 234 -23.15 -15.03 6.30
CA LEU A 234 -23.67 -14.09 7.30
C LEU A 234 -23.15 -14.45 8.70
N LEU A 235 -23.18 -15.73 9.08
CA LEU A 235 -22.58 -16.19 10.34
C LEU A 235 -21.08 -15.89 10.41
N ALA A 236 -20.35 -16.02 9.29
CA ALA A 236 -18.92 -15.72 9.24
C ALA A 236 -18.62 -14.22 9.32
N LEU A 237 -19.44 -13.35 8.72
CA LEU A 237 -19.34 -11.89 8.84
C LEU A 237 -19.61 -11.41 10.27
N GLU A 238 -20.46 -12.12 11.01
CA GLU A 238 -20.72 -11.89 12.43
C GLU A 238 -19.71 -12.58 13.37
N GLU A 239 -18.64 -13.18 12.82
CA GLU A 239 -17.61 -13.94 13.55
C GLU A 239 -18.16 -15.14 14.38
N LYS A 240 -19.33 -15.66 14.00
CA LYS A 240 -20.02 -16.79 14.65
C LYS A 240 -19.78 -18.14 13.96
N SER A 241 -19.01 -18.17 12.86
CA SER A 241 -18.74 -19.40 12.12
C SER A 241 -17.42 -20.06 12.53
N GLU A 242 -17.48 -21.33 12.91
CA GLU A 242 -16.28 -22.16 13.17
C GLU A 242 -15.67 -22.73 11.88
N LYS A 243 -16.44 -22.76 10.79
CA LYS A 243 -16.09 -23.42 9.52
C LYS A 243 -15.56 -22.47 8.45
N LEU A 244 -15.91 -21.20 8.53
CA LEU A 244 -15.61 -20.18 7.52
C LEU A 244 -15.08 -18.93 8.21
N ARG A 245 -13.85 -18.54 7.90
CA ARG A 245 -13.29 -17.24 8.28
C ARG A 245 -13.10 -16.38 7.05
N LEU A 246 -13.57 -15.14 7.11
CA LEU A 246 -13.50 -14.18 6.01
C LEU A 246 -12.38 -13.16 6.22
N PRO A 247 -11.93 -12.45 5.17
CA PRO A 247 -11.01 -11.32 5.29
C PRO A 247 -11.60 -10.22 6.18
N GLY A 248 -10.72 -9.47 6.85
CA GLY A 248 -11.13 -8.36 7.72
C GLY A 248 -11.64 -7.15 6.92
N PRO A 249 -12.25 -6.16 7.60
CA PRO A 249 -12.96 -5.05 6.94
C PRO A 249 -12.12 -4.15 6.04
N ILE A 250 -10.79 -4.14 6.15
CA ILE A 250 -9.93 -3.36 5.24
C ILE A 250 -9.80 -4.01 3.86
N ALA A 251 -10.10 -5.31 3.73
CA ALA A 251 -9.88 -6.06 2.51
C ALA A 251 -11.03 -5.85 1.52
N ILE A 252 -10.70 -5.62 0.24
CA ILE A 252 -11.69 -5.49 -0.84
C ILE A 252 -12.62 -6.73 -0.89
N ALA A 253 -12.06 -7.92 -0.69
CA ALA A 253 -12.83 -9.17 -0.60
C ALA A 253 -13.95 -9.12 0.46
N HIS A 254 -13.68 -8.51 1.62
CA HIS A 254 -14.69 -8.37 2.67
C HIS A 254 -15.86 -7.54 2.18
N HIS A 255 -15.59 -6.41 1.52
CA HIS A 255 -16.63 -5.54 0.99
C HIS A 255 -17.48 -6.21 -0.08
N LEU A 256 -16.86 -6.96 -1.01
CA LEU A 256 -17.58 -7.72 -2.03
C LEU A 256 -18.53 -8.76 -1.40
N ILE A 257 -18.01 -9.53 -0.43
CA ILE A 257 -18.77 -10.60 0.26
C ILE A 257 -19.89 -10.00 1.11
N LYS A 258 -19.59 -8.95 1.88
CA LYS A 258 -20.56 -8.24 2.71
C LYS A 258 -21.71 -7.70 1.87
N ALA A 259 -21.41 -7.01 0.78
CA ALA A 259 -22.42 -6.39 -0.05
C ALA A 259 -23.37 -7.43 -0.67
N TRP A 260 -22.83 -8.52 -1.22
CA TRP A 260 -23.66 -9.63 -1.68
C TRP A 260 -24.50 -10.25 -0.55
N ALA A 261 -23.90 -10.51 0.62
CA ALA A 261 -24.56 -11.18 1.73
C ALA A 261 -25.75 -10.37 2.31
N TYR A 262 -25.62 -9.04 2.36
CA TYR A 262 -26.67 -8.13 2.84
C TYR A 262 -27.56 -7.57 1.72
N GLY A 263 -27.28 -7.87 0.45
CA GLY A 263 -28.02 -7.31 -0.68
C GLY A 263 -27.77 -5.82 -0.91
N GLU A 264 -26.61 -5.31 -0.48
CA GLU A 264 -26.18 -3.93 -0.72
C GLU A 264 -25.58 -3.82 -2.14
N VAL A 265 -25.84 -2.70 -2.82
CA VAL A 265 -25.15 -2.38 -4.08
C VAL A 265 -23.83 -1.70 -3.73
N ILE A 266 -22.72 -2.19 -4.28
CA ILE A 266 -21.38 -1.58 -4.16
C ILE A 266 -21.24 -0.43 -5.15
#